data_AF-A0AAU3D3Z7-F1
#
_entry.id   AF-A0AAU3D3Z7-F1
#
_cell.length_a   1.000
_cell.length_b   1.000
_cell.length_c   1.000
_cell.angle_alpha   90.00
_cell.angle_beta   90.00
_cell.angle_gamma   90.00
#
_symmetry.space_group_name_H-M   'P 1'
#
loop_
_entity.id
_entity.type
_entity.pdbx_description
1 polymer ?
#
loop_
_entity_poly.entity_id
_entity_poly.type
_entity_poly.pdbx_seq_one_letter_code
_entity_poly.pdbx_strand_id
1 'polypeptide(L)'
;MTETLNTTTSSSEQPAPELSGVDLARVALHQAREAAKTRGEGGTRKTKRPFRTTVQRDGREPSGFAAVLQGLMADRAWDIPAAGGSILDQWPAIAGALSPKLAAHVQAVAFHAESGQLDLRPDSPAYATQLRLITSRIVAAANDAVGTQAVRTVRVLAVGAPAAPAREAVTATSAAAAPEAPVKTRDMAPPGFHRALTAHQAVPRVQHVSSGVTEAIERQNRAMRELSRRAFPEPDVVPDDGPTPLEDARAERRRVSDASHAAALRRARAERAGVASGTTVPQSFAKTA
;
A
#
# COMPACT_ATOMS: atom_id res chain seq x y z
N MET A 1 -103.11 5.83 -18.04
CA MET A 1 -103.54 7.19 -18.39
C MET A 1 -103.13 8.10 -17.23
N THR A 2 -101.96 8.72 -17.36
CA THR A 2 -101.79 10.19 -17.53
C THR A 2 -102.22 10.93 -16.26
N GLU A 3 -101.27 11.23 -15.37
CA GLU A 3 -100.48 12.49 -15.32
C GLU A 3 -101.28 13.68 -14.79
N THR A 4 -100.84 14.21 -13.64
CA THR A 4 -100.74 15.64 -13.26
C THR A 4 -100.05 15.66 -11.88
N LEU A 5 -98.71 15.78 -11.80
CA LEU A 5 -97.92 17.04 -11.74
C LEU A 5 -98.56 18.05 -10.77
N ASN A 6 -98.06 18.14 -9.51
CA ASN A 6 -97.08 19.12 -9.02
C ASN A 6 -97.54 20.57 -9.22
N THR A 7 -97.52 21.53 -8.30
CA THR A 7 -96.81 21.82 -7.04
C THR A 7 -97.47 23.12 -6.52
N THR A 8 -97.42 23.51 -5.25
CA THR A 8 -96.41 24.46 -4.75
C THR A 8 -96.89 24.95 -3.37
N THR A 9 -96.05 24.86 -2.33
CA THR A 9 -95.67 26.01 -1.48
C THR A 9 -94.49 25.57 -0.62
N SER A 10 -93.39 26.28 -0.82
CA SER A 10 -92.08 26.13 -0.21
C SER A 10 -91.96 26.93 1.09
N SER A 11 -90.97 26.51 1.91
CA SER A 11 -90.17 27.31 2.86
C SER A 11 -90.85 27.73 4.17
N SER A 12 -90.27 27.60 5.35
CA SER A 12 -88.91 27.21 5.78
C SER A 12 -88.90 27.10 7.31
N GLU A 13 -88.42 26.00 7.89
CA GLU A 13 -88.06 25.89 9.31
C GLU A 13 -86.72 25.14 9.39
N GLN A 14 -85.69 25.74 10.00
CA GLN A 14 -84.34 25.19 10.13
C GLN A 14 -84.24 24.11 11.22
N PRO A 15 -83.25 23.19 11.11
CA PRO A 15 -82.55 22.72 12.30
C PRO A 15 -81.01 22.74 12.18
N ALA A 16 -80.40 22.65 13.37
CA ALA A 16 -79.02 22.90 13.78
C ALA A 16 -77.88 22.25 12.95
N PRO A 17 -76.67 22.85 12.96
CA PRO A 17 -75.50 22.26 12.31
C PRO A 17 -75.04 21.03 13.08
N GLU A 18 -75.08 19.87 12.42
CA GLU A 18 -74.49 18.64 12.92
C GLU A 18 -72.99 18.87 13.17
N LEU A 19 -72.55 18.63 14.41
CA LEU A 19 -71.15 18.78 14.80
C LEU A 19 -70.30 17.79 13.98
N SER A 20 -69.48 18.34 13.09
CA SER A 20 -68.59 17.58 12.22
C SER A 20 -67.65 16.71 13.05
N GLY A 21 -67.26 15.53 12.57
CA GLY A 21 -66.30 14.65 13.25
C GLY A 21 -64.96 15.33 13.60
N VAL A 22 -64.63 16.42 12.91
CA VAL A 22 -63.50 17.30 13.22
C VAL A 22 -63.67 18.03 14.55
N ASP A 23 -64.90 18.43 14.90
CA ASP A 23 -65.20 19.13 16.15
C ASP A 23 -65.19 18.15 17.34
N LEU A 24 -65.63 16.91 17.13
CA LEU A 24 -65.47 15.84 18.13
C LEU A 24 -63.99 15.55 18.41
N ALA A 25 -63.14 15.54 17.38
CA ALA A 25 -61.70 15.35 17.56
C ALA A 25 -61.05 16.50 18.35
N ARG A 26 -61.48 17.75 18.12
CA ARG A 26 -61.00 18.91 18.89
C ARG A 26 -61.45 18.85 20.35
N VAL A 27 -62.69 18.46 20.59
CA VAL A 27 -63.24 18.30 21.95
C VAL A 27 -62.50 17.17 22.68
N ALA A 28 -62.27 16.02 22.03
CA ALA A 28 -61.53 14.90 22.60
C ALA A 28 -60.07 15.28 22.93
N LEU A 29 -59.40 16.04 22.06
CA LEU A 29 -58.04 16.52 22.31
C LEU A 29 -57.98 17.50 23.48
N HIS A 30 -58.97 18.37 23.61
CA HIS A 30 -59.04 19.32 24.73
C HIS A 30 -59.27 18.58 26.06
N GLN A 31 -60.15 17.57 26.08
CA GLN A 31 -60.38 16.72 27.24
C GLN A 31 -59.12 15.93 27.63
N ALA A 32 -58.39 15.39 26.64
CA ALA A 32 -57.13 14.69 26.89
C ALA A 32 -56.05 15.59 27.49
N ARG A 33 -55.96 16.87 27.05
CA ARG A 33 -55.02 17.85 27.59
C ARG A 33 -55.34 18.24 29.04
N GLU A 34 -56.62 18.43 29.37
CA GLU A 34 -57.03 18.73 30.75
C GLU A 34 -56.80 17.51 31.67
N ALA A 35 -57.06 16.29 31.19
CA ALA A 35 -56.73 15.07 31.92
C ALA A 35 -55.22 14.89 32.18
N ALA A 36 -54.37 15.27 31.21
CA ALA A 36 -52.91 15.24 31.40
C ALA A 36 -52.44 16.31 32.39
N LYS A 37 -53.11 17.48 32.41
CA LYS A 37 -52.78 18.59 33.30
C LYS A 37 -53.16 18.30 34.76
N THR A 38 -54.28 17.63 35.01
CA THR A 38 -54.68 17.17 36.35
C THR A 38 -53.84 16.00 36.85
N ARG A 39 -53.28 15.19 35.94
CA ARG A 39 -52.38 14.07 36.26
C ARG A 39 -50.93 14.49 36.57
N GLY A 40 -50.60 15.77 36.42
CA GLY A 40 -49.31 16.32 36.89
C GLY A 40 -48.07 15.84 36.12
N GLU A 41 -48.22 15.24 34.94
CA GLU A 41 -47.10 14.84 34.07
C GLU A 41 -46.64 16.03 33.21
N GLY A 42 -46.15 17.08 33.89
CA GLY A 42 -45.36 18.15 33.29
C GLY A 42 -43.98 17.62 32.91
N GLY A 43 -43.91 16.82 31.85
CA GLY A 43 -42.67 16.27 31.30
C GLY A 43 -41.71 17.39 30.89
N THR A 44 -40.72 17.62 31.75
CA THR A 44 -39.58 18.53 31.56
C THR A 44 -39.08 18.57 30.11
N ARG A 45 -38.94 19.79 29.59
CA ARG A 45 -38.28 20.08 28.31
C ARG A 45 -36.82 19.64 28.44
N LYS A 46 -36.49 18.41 28.01
CA LYS A 46 -35.12 17.92 27.88
C LYS A 46 -34.36 18.88 26.96
N THR A 47 -33.51 19.70 27.55
CA THR A 47 -32.44 20.42 26.86
C THR A 47 -31.64 19.40 26.07
N LYS A 48 -31.67 19.51 24.73
CA LYS A 48 -30.84 18.71 23.84
C LYS A 48 -29.38 19.04 24.16
N ARG A 49 -28.73 18.21 24.97
CA ARG A 49 -27.27 18.12 25.02
C ARG A 49 -26.82 17.79 23.58
N PRO A 50 -25.82 18.47 23.00
CA PRO A 50 -25.26 18.04 21.73
C PRO A 50 -24.59 16.69 22.00
N PHE A 51 -25.29 15.62 21.67
CA PHE A 51 -24.67 14.33 21.41
C PHE A 51 -23.72 14.58 20.23
N ARG A 52 -22.42 14.76 20.52
CA ARG A 52 -21.40 14.39 19.55
C ARG A 52 -21.47 12.88 19.47
N THR A 53 -22.39 12.38 18.65
CA THR A 53 -22.22 11.09 18.02
C THR A 53 -20.92 11.21 17.23
N THR A 54 -19.85 10.68 17.80
CA THR A 54 -18.77 10.14 16.98
C THR A 54 -19.41 9.04 16.17
N VAL A 55 -20.00 9.41 15.04
CA VAL A 55 -20.23 8.48 13.95
C VAL A 55 -18.85 7.93 13.69
N GLN A 56 -18.59 6.70 14.17
CA GLN A 56 -17.58 5.88 13.55
C GLN A 56 -17.99 5.87 12.09
N ARG A 57 -17.28 6.69 11.31
CA ARG A 57 -17.40 6.72 9.86
C ARG A 57 -17.03 5.31 9.45
N ASP A 58 -18.05 4.48 9.24
CA ASP A 58 -17.92 3.29 8.44
C ASP A 58 -17.15 3.73 7.20
N GLY A 59 -16.05 3.05 6.90
CA GLY A 59 -15.09 3.40 5.84
C GLY A 59 -15.67 3.38 4.41
N ARG A 60 -16.97 3.66 4.26
CA ARG A 60 -17.75 3.75 3.03
C ARG A 60 -18.13 5.19 2.65
N GLU A 61 -17.67 6.19 3.39
CA GLU A 61 -17.82 7.59 2.97
C GLU A 61 -16.63 8.01 2.08
N PRO A 62 -16.87 8.56 0.87
CA PRO A 62 -15.80 9.06 0.02
C PRO A 62 -15.10 10.21 0.74
N SER A 63 -13.93 9.93 1.29
CA SER A 63 -13.09 10.91 1.96
C SER A 63 -12.18 11.55 0.92
N GLY A 64 -12.03 12.89 0.97
CA GLY A 64 -11.18 13.61 0.03
C GLY A 64 -9.75 13.04 0.08
N PHE A 65 -9.13 12.78 -1.07
CA PHE A 65 -7.80 12.18 -1.18
C PHE A 65 -6.77 12.86 -0.26
N ALA A 66 -6.81 14.18 -0.16
CA ALA A 66 -5.94 14.94 0.73
C ALA A 66 -6.18 14.63 2.22
N ALA A 67 -7.44 14.43 2.64
CA ALA A 67 -7.79 14.07 4.02
C ALA A 67 -7.43 12.60 4.33
N VAL A 68 -7.56 11.70 3.35
CA VAL A 68 -7.10 10.31 3.47
C VAL A 68 -5.57 10.25 3.51
N LEU A 69 -4.89 11.05 2.70
CA LEU A 69 -3.43 11.15 2.69
C LEU A 69 -2.90 11.80 3.97
N GLN A 70 -3.54 12.86 4.47
CA GLN A 70 -3.21 13.45 5.77
C GLN A 70 -3.50 12.50 6.93
N GLY A 71 -4.59 11.74 6.88
CA GLY A 71 -4.88 10.68 7.86
C GLY A 71 -3.84 9.58 7.81
N LEU A 72 -3.46 9.10 6.61
CA LEU A 72 -2.40 8.11 6.42
C LEU A 72 -1.03 8.63 6.87
N MET A 73 -0.71 9.90 6.61
CA MET A 73 0.51 10.53 7.09
C MET A 73 0.46 10.73 8.61
N ALA A 74 -0.67 11.12 9.20
CA ALA A 74 -0.81 11.27 10.64
C ALA A 74 -0.76 9.92 11.38
N ASP A 75 -1.36 8.86 10.82
CA ASP A 75 -1.38 7.53 11.43
C ASP A 75 -0.06 6.78 11.22
N ARG A 76 0.57 6.85 10.03
CA ARG A 76 1.81 6.09 9.74
C ARG A 76 3.11 6.87 9.90
N ALA A 77 3.11 8.19 9.78
CA ALA A 77 4.34 8.96 9.92
C ALA A 77 4.70 9.24 11.39
N TRP A 78 3.82 8.89 12.34
CA TRP A 78 4.11 9.01 13.78
C TRP A 78 4.38 7.65 14.43
N ASP A 79 3.73 6.58 13.99
CA ASP A 79 3.95 5.23 14.55
C ASP A 79 5.33 4.66 14.21
N ILE A 80 5.82 4.84 12.98
CA ILE A 80 7.09 4.23 12.54
C ILE A 80 8.32 4.99 13.11
N PRO A 81 8.34 6.33 13.19
CA PRO A 81 9.43 7.05 13.86
C PRO A 81 9.39 6.92 15.39
N ALA A 82 8.20 6.83 16.01
CA ALA A 82 8.09 6.59 17.46
C ALA A 82 8.49 5.16 17.85
N ALA A 83 8.14 4.16 17.03
CA ALA A 83 8.56 2.77 17.20
C ALA A 83 10.09 2.61 17.19
N GLY A 84 10.79 3.37 16.35
CA GLY A 84 12.25 3.31 16.25
C GLY A 84 13.00 3.72 17.51
N GLY A 85 12.52 4.77 18.19
CA GLY A 85 13.03 5.16 19.51
C GLY A 85 12.76 4.10 20.56
N SER A 86 11.55 3.53 20.56
CA SER A 86 11.16 2.46 21.49
C SER A 86 12.03 1.21 21.34
N ILE A 87 12.37 0.78 20.12
CA ILE A 87 13.17 -0.44 19.90
C ILE A 87 14.58 -0.31 20.46
N LEU A 88 15.22 0.85 20.23
CA LEU A 88 16.58 1.09 20.71
C LEU A 88 16.60 1.16 22.24
N ASP A 89 15.64 1.84 22.85
CA ASP A 89 15.53 1.96 24.31
C ASP A 89 15.14 0.64 24.98
N GLN A 90 14.26 -0.16 24.36
CA GLN A 90 13.82 -1.45 24.85
C GLN A 90 14.74 -2.61 24.46
N TRP A 91 15.81 -2.36 23.70
CA TRP A 91 16.73 -3.40 23.24
C TRP A 91 17.25 -4.30 24.39
N PRO A 92 17.63 -3.79 25.58
CA PRO A 92 18.06 -4.65 26.68
C PRO A 92 16.99 -5.66 27.13
N ALA A 93 15.72 -5.26 27.12
CA ALA A 93 14.60 -6.13 27.47
C ALA A 93 14.34 -7.18 26.37
N ILE A 94 14.36 -6.77 25.10
CA ILE A 94 14.21 -7.65 23.94
C ILE A 94 15.34 -8.69 23.91
N ALA A 95 16.58 -8.24 24.04
CA ALA A 95 17.75 -9.11 24.07
C ALA A 95 17.73 -10.05 25.27
N GLY A 96 17.30 -9.57 26.45
CA GLY A 96 17.14 -10.38 27.66
C GLY A 96 16.10 -11.49 27.51
N ALA A 97 14.98 -11.21 26.85
CA ALA A 97 13.94 -12.22 26.56
C ALA A 97 14.43 -13.33 25.62
N LEU A 98 15.37 -13.01 24.73
CA LEU A 98 15.99 -13.99 23.83
C LEU A 98 17.10 -14.79 24.52
N SER A 99 18.02 -14.12 25.21
CA SER A 99 19.09 -14.73 26.00
C SER A 99 19.68 -13.72 27.00
N PRO A 100 19.85 -14.08 28.28
CA PRO A 100 20.40 -13.17 29.30
C PRO A 100 21.77 -12.58 28.95
N LYS A 101 22.60 -13.34 28.22
CA LYS A 101 23.94 -12.90 27.82
C LYS A 101 23.91 -11.89 26.68
N LEU A 102 22.87 -11.91 25.83
CA LEU A 102 22.82 -11.08 24.63
C LEU A 102 22.72 -9.59 24.96
N ALA A 103 21.98 -9.24 26.02
CA ALA A 103 21.84 -7.85 26.47
C ALA A 103 23.17 -7.22 26.92
N ALA A 104 24.12 -8.03 27.42
CA ALA A 104 25.43 -7.55 27.85
C ALA A 104 26.44 -7.40 26.70
N HIS A 105 26.29 -8.20 25.64
CA HIS A 105 27.30 -8.37 24.59
C HIS A 105 26.88 -7.76 23.23
N VAL A 106 25.64 -7.32 23.09
CA VAL A 106 25.10 -6.76 21.85
C VAL A 106 24.33 -5.48 22.12
N GLN A 107 24.66 -4.43 21.37
CA GLN A 107 24.01 -3.13 21.45
C GLN A 107 23.25 -2.83 20.16
N ALA A 108 22.06 -2.26 20.25
CA ALA A 108 21.38 -1.70 19.10
C ALA A 108 21.92 -0.28 18.83
N VAL A 109 22.38 -0.05 17.60
CA VAL A 109 23.08 1.18 17.22
C VAL A 109 22.15 2.16 16.53
N ALA A 110 21.32 1.66 15.61
CA ALA A 110 20.42 2.48 14.82
C ALA A 110 19.22 1.66 14.34
N PHE A 111 18.10 2.34 14.16
CA PHE A 111 16.93 1.80 13.49
C PHE A 111 16.55 2.72 12.33
N HIS A 112 16.46 2.14 11.13
CA HIS A 112 16.07 2.84 9.91
C HIS A 112 14.59 2.59 9.66
N ALA A 113 13.74 3.54 10.07
CA ALA A 113 12.28 3.46 9.97
C ALA A 113 11.77 3.19 8.54
N GLU A 114 12.40 3.79 7.53
CA GLU A 114 11.97 3.65 6.13
C GLU A 114 12.16 2.23 5.58
N SER A 115 13.26 1.57 5.95
CA SER A 115 13.59 0.21 5.50
C SER A 115 13.20 -0.88 6.50
N GLY A 116 12.82 -0.51 7.73
CA GLY A 116 12.60 -1.42 8.84
C GLY A 116 13.88 -2.18 9.23
N GLN A 117 15.05 -1.56 9.10
CA GLN A 117 16.33 -2.18 9.35
C GLN A 117 16.85 -1.85 10.75
N LEU A 118 17.14 -2.88 11.55
CA LEU A 118 17.77 -2.75 12.87
C LEU A 118 19.26 -3.08 12.80
N ASP A 119 20.10 -2.13 13.19
CA ASP A 119 21.55 -2.29 13.23
C ASP A 119 22.01 -2.73 14.61
N LEU A 120 22.63 -3.91 14.67
CA LEU A 120 23.15 -4.50 15.92
C LEU A 120 24.65 -4.58 15.88
N ARG A 121 25.29 -4.16 16.97
CA ARG A 121 26.74 -4.22 17.16
C ARG A 121 27.09 -5.24 18.23
N PRO A 122 27.66 -6.38 17.84
CA PRO A 122 28.22 -7.36 18.77
C PRO A 122 29.61 -6.92 19.25
N ASP A 123 29.97 -7.31 20.47
CA ASP A 123 31.30 -7.12 21.06
C ASP A 123 32.31 -8.23 20.69
N SER A 124 31.83 -9.39 20.21
CA SER A 124 32.63 -10.56 19.84
C SER A 124 32.15 -11.22 18.54
N PRO A 125 33.06 -11.86 17.76
CA PRO A 125 32.69 -12.58 16.54
C PRO A 125 31.76 -13.77 16.78
N ALA A 126 31.83 -14.37 17.97
CA ALA A 126 30.92 -15.44 18.37
C ALA A 126 29.47 -14.91 18.46
N TYR A 127 29.27 -13.77 19.11
CA TYR A 127 27.95 -13.15 19.20
C TYR A 127 27.47 -12.61 17.85
N ALA A 128 28.37 -12.11 16.99
CA ALA A 128 28.01 -11.75 15.62
C ALA A 128 27.41 -12.93 14.85
N THR A 129 28.01 -14.11 15.01
CA THR A 129 27.53 -15.34 14.38
C THR A 129 26.19 -15.76 15.00
N GLN A 130 26.08 -15.71 16.33
CA GLN A 130 24.85 -16.02 17.03
C GLN A 130 23.69 -15.15 16.54
N LEU A 131 23.87 -13.83 16.45
CA LEU A 131 22.85 -12.89 15.95
C LEU A 131 22.38 -13.25 14.54
N ARG A 132 23.30 -13.62 13.64
CA ARG A 132 22.97 -14.06 12.28
C ARG A 132 22.11 -15.32 12.27
N LEU A 133 22.41 -16.27 13.16
CA LEU A 133 21.62 -17.50 13.30
C LEU A 133 20.22 -17.25 13.87
N ILE A 134 20.08 -16.33 14.82
CA ILE A 134 18.79 -16.04 15.48
C ILE A 134 18.08 -14.81 14.91
N THR A 135 18.46 -14.34 13.72
CA THR A 135 17.94 -13.10 13.13
C THR A 135 16.41 -13.08 13.04
N SER A 136 15.78 -14.17 12.59
CA SER A 136 14.32 -14.26 12.51
C SER A 136 13.63 -14.09 13.87
N ARG A 137 14.22 -14.67 14.91
CA ARG A 137 13.72 -14.57 16.29
C ARG A 137 13.91 -13.16 16.86
N ILE A 138 14.99 -12.48 16.50
CA ILE A 138 15.22 -11.07 16.86
C ILE A 138 14.15 -10.18 16.22
N VAL A 139 13.86 -10.36 14.94
CA VAL A 139 12.82 -9.59 14.24
C VAL A 139 11.47 -9.78 14.92
N ALA A 140 11.09 -11.02 15.22
CA ALA A 140 9.83 -11.33 15.91
C ALA A 140 9.77 -10.68 17.29
N ALA A 141 10.79 -10.88 18.13
CA ALA A 141 10.82 -10.33 19.49
C ALA A 141 10.82 -8.78 19.51
N ALA A 142 11.49 -8.15 18.54
CA ALA A 142 11.47 -6.70 18.42
C ALA A 142 10.09 -6.17 18.01
N ASN A 143 9.39 -6.85 17.09
CA ASN A 143 8.05 -6.48 16.68
C ASN A 143 7.01 -6.74 17.78
N ASP A 144 7.18 -7.82 18.57
CA ASP A 144 6.31 -8.13 19.70
C ASP A 144 6.44 -7.08 20.82
N ALA A 145 7.65 -6.60 21.10
CA ALA A 145 7.89 -5.57 22.11
C ALA A 145 7.24 -4.22 21.75
N VAL A 146 7.21 -3.89 20.46
CA VAL A 146 6.60 -2.65 19.94
C VAL A 146 5.09 -2.82 19.68
N GLY A 147 4.61 -4.06 19.52
CA GLY A 147 3.24 -4.36 19.11
C GLY A 147 2.94 -4.03 17.64
N THR A 148 3.97 -3.69 16.85
CA THR A 148 3.85 -3.29 15.43
C THR A 148 4.94 -3.97 14.60
N GLN A 149 4.64 -4.31 13.35
CA GLN A 149 5.59 -4.90 12.40
C GLN A 149 6.59 -3.86 11.84
N ALA A 150 7.39 -3.26 12.71
CA ALA A 150 8.34 -2.18 12.40
C ALA A 150 9.70 -2.71 11.88
N VAL A 151 10.22 -3.78 12.47
CA VAL A 151 11.46 -4.43 12.06
C VAL A 151 11.18 -5.46 10.98
N ARG A 152 11.89 -5.34 9.85
CA ARG A 152 11.85 -6.27 8.72
C ARG A 152 13.16 -7.02 8.56
N THR A 153 14.28 -6.34 8.80
CA THR A 153 15.61 -6.89 8.61
C THR A 153 16.54 -6.50 9.75
N VAL A 154 17.52 -7.36 10.03
CA VAL A 154 18.59 -7.08 11.00
C VAL A 154 19.92 -7.08 10.27
N ARG A 155 20.71 -6.03 10.48
CA ARG A 155 22.09 -5.96 10.01
C ARG A 155 23.04 -6.06 11.19
N VAL A 156 23.85 -7.11 11.18
CA VAL A 156 24.90 -7.34 12.17
C VAL A 156 26.15 -6.62 11.71
N LEU A 157 26.51 -5.56 12.43
CA LEU A 157 27.71 -4.76 12.20
C LEU A 157 28.97 -5.56 12.55
N ALA A 158 30.12 -5.09 12.06
CA ALA A 158 31.41 -5.66 12.40
C ALA A 158 31.69 -5.53 13.91
N VAL A 159 32.45 -6.50 14.43
CA VAL A 159 32.82 -6.58 15.85
C VAL A 159 33.89 -5.55 16.16
N GLY A 160 33.67 -4.72 17.17
CA GLY A 160 34.67 -3.79 17.71
C GLY A 160 34.97 -2.56 16.83
N ALA A 161 34.99 -1.39 17.48
CA ALA A 161 35.18 -0.01 16.97
C ALA A 161 34.39 0.43 15.71
N PRO A 162 33.89 1.68 15.65
CA PRO A 162 33.42 2.22 14.37
C PRO A 162 34.56 2.12 13.37
N ALA A 163 34.29 1.58 12.18
CA ALA A 163 35.26 1.61 11.10
C ALA A 163 35.75 3.06 10.95
N ALA A 164 37.08 3.24 10.96
CA ALA A 164 37.70 4.53 10.70
C ALA A 164 37.04 5.16 9.46
N PRO A 165 36.78 6.48 9.45
CA PRO A 165 36.20 7.11 8.27
C PRO A 165 37.08 6.77 7.08
N ALA A 166 36.44 6.26 6.03
CA ALA A 166 37.09 6.06 4.75
C ALA A 166 37.93 7.30 4.45
N ARG A 167 39.21 7.06 4.20
CA ARG A 167 40.19 8.07 3.81
C ARG A 167 39.65 8.83 2.59
N GLU A 168 39.19 10.04 2.85
CA GLU A 168 39.35 11.23 2.02
C GLU A 168 39.20 11.04 0.50
N ALA A 169 38.02 11.35 -0.01
CA ALA A 169 37.86 11.91 -1.34
C ALA A 169 36.74 12.97 -1.33
N VAL A 170 37.14 14.17 -0.92
CA VAL A 170 36.68 15.50 -1.38
C VAL A 170 35.17 15.73 -1.43
N THR A 171 34.68 16.48 -0.45
CA THR A 171 33.56 17.41 -0.66
C THR A 171 33.96 18.45 -1.70
N ALA A 172 33.27 18.48 -2.84
CA ALA A 172 33.18 19.65 -3.68
C ALA A 172 31.72 20.15 -3.64
N THR A 173 31.54 21.19 -2.84
CA THR A 173 30.67 22.36 -3.04
C THR A 173 29.56 22.27 -4.09
N SER A 174 28.33 22.49 -3.61
CA SER A 174 27.22 23.01 -4.41
C SER A 174 27.61 24.35 -5.06
N ALA A 175 27.71 24.39 -6.39
CA ALA A 175 27.24 25.49 -7.25
C ALA A 175 27.60 25.25 -8.73
N ALA A 176 26.66 25.65 -9.59
CA ALA A 176 26.76 25.88 -11.04
C ALA A 176 26.51 24.68 -11.98
N ALA A 177 25.48 24.87 -12.81
CA ALA A 177 25.08 24.04 -13.92
C ALA A 177 26.15 23.93 -15.02
N ALA A 178 26.50 22.70 -15.45
CA ALA A 178 27.01 22.32 -16.79
C ALA A 178 27.22 20.79 -16.88
N PRO A 179 27.41 20.23 -18.10
CA PRO A 179 26.53 19.29 -18.80
C PRO A 179 26.61 17.83 -18.32
N GLU A 180 25.60 17.02 -18.68
CA GLU A 180 25.51 15.58 -18.41
C GLU A 180 26.82 14.84 -18.73
N ALA A 181 27.51 14.38 -17.68
CA ALA A 181 28.65 13.49 -17.84
C ALA A 181 28.16 12.15 -18.44
N PRO A 182 28.88 11.56 -19.40
CA PRO A 182 28.46 10.32 -20.05
C PRO A 182 28.29 9.23 -18.99
N VAL A 183 27.11 8.60 -18.99
CA VAL A 183 26.79 7.45 -18.14
C VAL A 183 27.93 6.44 -18.24
N LYS A 184 28.61 6.17 -17.12
CA LYS A 184 29.67 5.16 -17.03
C LYS A 184 29.04 3.78 -17.16
N THR A 185 28.69 3.40 -18.38
CA THR A 185 28.20 2.07 -18.75
C THR A 185 29.31 1.05 -18.50
N ARG A 186 28.94 -0.21 -18.26
CA ARG A 186 29.87 -1.35 -18.09
C ARG A 186 30.93 -1.46 -19.21
N ASP A 187 30.65 -0.95 -20.40
CA ASP A 187 31.61 -0.89 -21.52
C ASP A 187 32.69 0.18 -21.37
N MET A 188 32.39 1.26 -20.63
CA MET A 188 33.31 2.38 -20.36
C MET A 188 34.20 2.10 -19.13
N ALA A 189 34.16 0.89 -18.57
CA ALA A 189 34.96 0.53 -17.41
C ALA A 189 36.44 0.38 -17.79
N PRO A 190 37.38 0.61 -16.84
CA PRO A 190 38.80 0.43 -17.08
C PRO A 190 39.12 -1.01 -17.52
N PRO A 191 40.14 -1.24 -18.38
CA PRO A 191 40.50 -2.58 -18.85
C PRO A 191 40.79 -3.60 -17.73
N GLY A 192 41.28 -3.12 -16.57
CA GLY A 192 41.50 -3.95 -15.39
C GLY A 192 40.21 -4.51 -14.78
N PHE A 193 39.10 -3.76 -14.84
CA PHE A 193 37.78 -4.21 -14.39
C PHE A 193 37.26 -5.33 -15.29
N HIS A 194 37.36 -5.17 -16.62
CA HIS A 194 36.97 -6.24 -17.54
C HIS A 194 37.80 -7.50 -17.33
N ARG A 195 39.12 -7.37 -17.13
CA ARG A 195 40.01 -8.50 -16.84
C ARG A 195 39.61 -9.24 -15.56
N ALA A 196 39.30 -8.51 -14.49
CA ALA A 196 38.84 -9.09 -13.24
C ALA A 196 37.47 -9.78 -13.39
N LEU A 197 36.56 -9.18 -14.16
CA LEU A 197 35.24 -9.72 -14.42
C LEU A 197 35.32 -11.01 -15.25
N THR A 198 36.13 -11.02 -16.31
CA THR A 198 36.39 -12.22 -17.11
C THR A 198 37.00 -13.33 -16.27
N ALA A 199 37.98 -12.99 -15.41
CA ALA A 199 38.57 -13.96 -14.49
C ALA A 199 37.53 -14.55 -13.52
N HIS A 200 36.68 -13.70 -12.93
CA HIS A 200 35.61 -14.15 -12.04
C HIS A 200 34.54 -14.99 -12.76
N GLN A 201 34.22 -14.68 -14.02
CA GLN A 201 33.27 -15.44 -14.83
C GLN A 201 33.85 -16.77 -15.33
N ALA A 202 35.16 -16.83 -15.54
CA ALA A 202 35.86 -18.04 -15.97
C ALA A 202 35.96 -19.10 -14.86
N VAL A 203 35.75 -18.74 -13.59
CA VAL A 203 35.68 -19.70 -12.48
C VAL A 203 34.38 -20.50 -12.61
N PRO A 204 34.44 -21.82 -12.92
CA PRO A 204 33.25 -22.64 -12.99
C PRO A 204 32.65 -22.70 -11.59
N ARG A 205 31.40 -22.24 -11.43
CA ARG A 205 30.67 -22.45 -10.18
C ARG A 205 30.41 -23.94 -10.06
N VAL A 206 31.07 -24.60 -9.12
CA VAL A 206 30.82 -26.01 -8.83
C VAL A 206 29.42 -26.10 -8.22
N GLN A 207 28.44 -26.43 -9.05
CA GLN A 207 27.09 -26.75 -8.62
C GLN A 207 27.15 -28.14 -7.97
N HIS A 208 27.34 -28.18 -6.66
CA HIS A 208 27.30 -29.41 -5.88
C HIS A 208 25.85 -29.85 -5.62
N VAL A 209 25.06 -30.01 -6.67
CA VAL A 209 23.83 -30.79 -6.58
C VAL A 209 24.22 -32.18 -7.06
N SER A 210 24.39 -33.12 -6.14
CA SER A 210 24.63 -34.51 -6.51
C SER A 210 23.47 -34.99 -7.40
N SER A 211 23.77 -35.70 -8.48
CA SER A 211 22.75 -36.20 -9.42
C SER A 211 21.62 -36.95 -8.70
N GLY A 212 21.93 -37.67 -7.62
CA GLY A 212 20.95 -38.34 -6.77
C GLY A 212 19.95 -37.42 -6.07
N VAL A 213 20.30 -36.17 -5.75
CA VAL A 213 19.36 -35.18 -5.17
C VAL A 213 18.38 -34.70 -6.24
N THR A 214 18.85 -34.42 -7.46
CA THR A 214 17.98 -34.04 -8.57
C THR A 214 16.99 -35.16 -8.89
N GLU A 215 17.48 -36.40 -9.00
CA GLU A 215 16.63 -37.58 -9.25
C GLU A 215 15.66 -37.86 -8.10
N ALA A 216 16.05 -37.59 -6.84
CA ALA A 216 15.15 -37.71 -5.69
C ALA A 216 14.01 -36.67 -5.72
N ILE A 217 14.34 -35.41 -6.05
CA ILE A 217 13.35 -34.33 -6.18
C ILE A 217 12.37 -34.64 -7.32
N GLU A 218 12.85 -35.14 -8.45
CA GLU A 218 11.99 -35.51 -9.58
C GLU A 218 11.05 -36.67 -9.24
N ARG A 219 11.55 -37.70 -8.53
CA ARG A 219 10.72 -38.81 -8.05
C ARG A 219 9.63 -38.33 -7.09
N GLN A 220 9.99 -37.46 -6.14
CA GLN A 220 9.03 -36.87 -5.21
C GLN A 220 7.97 -36.04 -5.94
N ASN A 221 8.38 -35.18 -6.88
CA ASN A 221 7.46 -34.37 -7.68
C ASN A 221 6.52 -35.24 -8.52
N ARG A 222 7.01 -36.36 -9.07
CA ARG A 222 6.18 -37.32 -9.81
C ARG A 222 5.13 -37.96 -8.90
N ALA A 223 5.53 -38.44 -7.72
CA ALA A 223 4.62 -39.03 -6.75
C ALA A 223 3.55 -38.02 -6.28
N MET A 224 3.96 -36.78 -5.99
CA MET A 224 3.03 -35.70 -5.61
C MET A 224 2.01 -35.40 -6.71
N ARG A 225 2.44 -35.36 -7.97
CA ARG A 225 1.53 -35.16 -9.12
C ARG A 225 0.57 -36.33 -9.33
N GLU A 226 1.00 -37.56 -9.06
CA GLU A 226 0.13 -38.74 -9.16
C GLU A 226 -0.93 -38.72 -8.06
N LEU A 227 -0.54 -38.39 -6.83
CA LEU A 227 -1.48 -38.19 -5.73
C LEU A 227 -2.45 -37.04 -6.01
N SER A 228 -1.98 -35.92 -6.57
CA SER A 228 -2.83 -34.79 -6.91
C SER A 228 -3.87 -35.17 -7.97
N ARG A 229 -3.49 -35.91 -9.01
CA ARG A 229 -4.41 -36.39 -10.05
C ARG A 229 -5.47 -37.35 -9.53
N ARG A 230 -5.13 -38.17 -8.53
CA ARG A 230 -6.09 -39.08 -7.88
C ARG A 230 -7.06 -38.32 -6.95
N ALA A 231 -6.56 -37.33 -6.22
CA ALA A 231 -7.36 -36.53 -5.30
C ALA A 231 -8.26 -35.52 -6.04
N PHE A 232 -7.79 -35.00 -7.17
CA PHE A 232 -8.48 -34.02 -8.00
C PHE A 232 -8.41 -34.49 -9.47
N PRO A 233 -9.34 -35.36 -9.89
CA PRO A 233 -9.49 -35.69 -11.30
C PRO A 233 -9.91 -34.42 -12.04
N GLU A 234 -9.11 -33.97 -13.00
CA GLU A 234 -9.50 -32.89 -13.90
C GLU A 234 -10.75 -33.34 -14.68
N PRO A 235 -11.82 -32.51 -14.76
CA PRO A 235 -12.93 -32.79 -15.66
C PRO A 235 -12.44 -32.73 -17.10
N ASP A 236 -13.10 -33.47 -18.01
CA ASP A 236 -12.78 -33.50 -19.44
C ASP A 236 -12.65 -32.06 -19.98
N VAL A 237 -11.41 -31.67 -20.27
CA VAL A 237 -11.08 -30.35 -20.80
C VAL A 237 -11.71 -30.25 -22.19
N VAL A 238 -12.69 -29.35 -22.33
CA VAL A 238 -13.24 -28.95 -23.62
C VAL A 238 -12.07 -28.42 -24.46
N PRO A 239 -11.82 -28.94 -25.68
CA PRO A 239 -10.58 -28.71 -26.45
C PRO A 239 -10.22 -27.24 -26.75
N ASP A 240 -11.15 -26.30 -26.53
CA ASP A 240 -11.04 -24.91 -27.01
C ASP A 240 -10.76 -23.89 -25.89
N ASP A 241 -10.71 -24.30 -24.62
CA ASP A 241 -10.58 -23.38 -23.46
C ASP A 241 -9.36 -23.70 -22.55
N GLY A 242 -8.35 -24.36 -23.11
CA GLY A 242 -7.10 -24.64 -22.41
C GLY A 242 -6.26 -23.37 -22.23
N PRO A 243 -5.60 -23.16 -21.06
CA PRO A 243 -4.69 -22.03 -20.89
C PRO A 243 -3.57 -22.12 -21.93
N THR A 244 -3.35 -21.04 -22.68
CA THR A 244 -2.27 -20.94 -23.66
C THR A 244 -0.94 -21.34 -23.01
N PRO A 245 -0.15 -22.25 -23.60
CA PRO A 245 1.14 -22.64 -23.05
C PRO A 245 1.99 -21.42 -22.73
N LEU A 246 2.69 -21.46 -21.59
CA LEU A 246 3.49 -20.34 -21.09
C LEU A 246 4.50 -19.82 -22.12
N GLU A 247 5.05 -20.72 -22.94
CA GLU A 247 5.99 -20.37 -24.00
C GLU A 247 5.32 -19.59 -25.14
N ASP A 248 4.09 -19.91 -25.50
CA ASP A 248 3.33 -19.18 -26.53
C ASP A 248 2.95 -17.79 -26.04
N ALA A 249 2.50 -17.68 -24.77
CA ALA A 249 2.23 -16.39 -24.14
C ALA A 249 3.49 -15.51 -24.03
N ARG A 250 4.65 -16.12 -23.79
CA ARG A 250 5.96 -15.43 -23.79
C ARG A 250 6.36 -14.99 -25.19
N ALA A 251 6.17 -15.84 -26.20
CA ALA A 251 6.46 -15.53 -27.59
C ALA A 251 5.60 -14.35 -28.09
N GLU A 252 4.32 -14.35 -27.73
CA GLU A 252 3.40 -13.28 -28.08
C GLU A 252 3.80 -11.95 -27.41
N ARG A 253 4.17 -11.98 -26.14
CA ARG A 253 4.66 -10.78 -25.44
C ARG A 253 5.93 -10.21 -26.09
N ARG A 254 6.84 -11.06 -26.60
CA ARG A 254 8.02 -10.61 -27.35
C ARG A 254 7.62 -9.92 -28.65
N ARG A 255 6.71 -10.50 -29.43
CA ARG A 255 6.21 -9.91 -30.68
C ARG A 255 5.58 -8.54 -30.46
N VAL A 256 4.78 -8.39 -29.40
CA VAL A 256 4.16 -7.11 -29.03
C VAL A 256 5.23 -6.06 -28.66
N SER A 257 6.25 -6.48 -27.92
CA SER A 257 7.39 -5.62 -27.57
C SER A 257 8.17 -5.19 -28.81
N ASP A 258 8.47 -6.12 -29.72
CA ASP A 258 9.20 -5.86 -30.95
C ASP A 258 8.41 -4.94 -31.89
N ALA A 259 7.10 -5.13 -31.99
CA ALA A 259 6.21 -4.26 -32.74
C ALA A 259 6.20 -2.83 -32.17
N SER A 260 6.15 -2.72 -30.84
CA SER A 260 6.21 -1.43 -30.13
C SER A 260 7.54 -0.72 -30.36
N HIS A 261 8.65 -1.46 -30.27
CA HIS A 261 9.99 -0.95 -30.53
C HIS A 261 10.16 -0.50 -32.00
N ALA A 262 9.67 -1.28 -32.96
CA ALA A 262 9.68 -0.91 -34.37
C ALA A 262 8.86 0.35 -34.66
N ALA A 263 7.70 0.51 -34.00
CA ALA A 263 6.88 1.72 -34.11
C ALA A 263 7.61 2.95 -33.54
N ALA A 264 8.27 2.82 -32.39
CA ALA A 264 9.08 3.88 -31.80
C ALA A 264 10.23 4.32 -32.72
N LEU A 265 10.93 3.37 -33.36
CA LEU A 265 11.99 3.68 -34.32
C LEU A 265 11.46 4.41 -35.57
N ARG A 266 10.28 4.03 -36.08
CA ARG A 266 9.64 4.75 -37.19
C ARG A 266 9.29 6.19 -36.81
N ARG A 267 8.75 6.40 -35.61
CA ARG A 267 8.44 7.74 -35.09
C ARG A 267 9.70 8.59 -34.93
N ALA A 268 10.76 8.04 -34.33
CA ALA A 268 12.03 8.76 -34.17
C ALA A 268 12.64 9.16 -35.53
N ARG A 269 12.51 8.34 -36.56
CA ARG A 269 12.92 8.69 -37.94
C ARG A 269 12.07 9.80 -38.53
N ALA A 270 10.74 9.75 -38.35
CA ALA A 270 9.83 10.80 -38.81
C ALA A 270 10.10 12.15 -38.12
N GLU A 271 10.35 12.14 -36.81
CA GLU A 271 10.71 13.34 -36.04
C GLU A 271 12.05 13.93 -36.53
N ARG A 272 13.07 13.11 -36.78
CA ARG A 272 14.34 13.59 -37.38
C ARG A 272 14.15 14.17 -38.78
N ALA A 273 13.32 13.56 -39.63
CA ALA A 273 13.03 14.08 -40.96
C ALA A 273 12.23 15.40 -40.92
N GLY A 274 11.33 15.56 -39.94
CA GLY A 274 10.61 16.81 -39.67
C GLY A 274 11.51 17.94 -39.20
N VAL A 275 12.46 17.65 -38.28
CA VAL A 275 13.46 18.62 -37.81
C VAL A 275 14.39 19.06 -38.95
N ALA A 276 14.74 18.17 -39.88
CA ALA A 276 15.54 18.51 -41.05
C ALA A 276 14.82 19.44 -42.05
N SER A 277 13.47 19.39 -42.11
CA SER A 277 12.68 20.22 -43.02
C SER A 277 12.29 21.59 -42.45
N GLY A 278 12.53 21.84 -41.15
CA GLY A 278 12.10 23.04 -40.43
C GLY A 278 13.11 24.19 -40.33
N THR A 279 14.31 24.06 -40.92
CA THR A 279 15.34 25.13 -40.88
C THR A 279 15.30 25.97 -42.16
N THR A 280 14.26 26.79 -42.33
CA THR A 280 14.25 27.90 -43.29
C THR A 280 14.42 29.20 -42.52
N VAL A 281 15.66 29.71 -42.48
CA VAL A 281 16.01 30.99 -41.87
C VAL A 281 15.47 32.14 -42.74
N PRO A 282 14.64 33.06 -42.24
CA PRO A 282 14.23 34.23 -43.00
C PRO A 282 15.37 35.26 -43.09
N GLN A 283 15.73 35.64 -44.32
CA GLN A 283 16.68 36.70 -44.63
C GLN A 283 16.21 38.06 -44.07
N SER A 284 17.14 38.78 -43.46
CA SER A 284 16.98 40.11 -42.86
C SER A 284 16.66 41.19 -43.91
N PHE A 285 15.61 41.97 -43.67
CA PHE A 285 15.33 43.20 -44.42
C PHE A 285 16.26 44.35 -43.98
N ALA A 286 16.78 45.05 -44.98
CA ALA A 286 17.67 46.20 -44.86
C ALA A 286 16.98 47.43 -44.26
N LYS A 287 17.76 48.20 -43.51
CA LYS A 287 17.41 49.46 -42.84
C LYS A 287 17.57 50.63 -43.81
N THR A 288 16.54 51.46 -43.95
CA THR A 288 16.60 52.79 -44.58
C THR A 288 16.23 53.86 -43.55
N ALA A 289 16.90 55.01 -43.68
CA ALA A 289 16.88 56.23 -42.85
C ALA A 289 17.88 56.25 -41.68
#